data_AF-A0A6G1Z9D2-F1
#
_entry.id   AF-A0A6G1Z9D2-F1
#
_cell.length_a   1.000
_cell.length_b   1.000
_cell.length_c   1.000
_cell.angle_alpha   90.00
_cell.angle_beta   90.00
_cell.angle_gamma   90.00
#
_symmetry.space_group_name_H-M   'P 1'
#
loop_
_entity.id
_entity.type
_entity.pdbx_description
1 polymer ?
#
loop_
_entity_poly.entity_id
_entity_poly.type
_entity_poly.pdbx_seq_one_letter_code
_entity_poly.pdbx_strand_id
1 'polypeptide(L)'
;MVYGLLKRYLGLLFLSACIIPNLFAGVTQKKEKPVMFQVRKDIKYQVIDNFGASDAWRIAFVGRYWPVEKRERIADLLFSTKMDTNGNPIGIGLSNWRVNIGAGSFENRENKEVTSTWNRTECFLSPDGSYDFSKQAGQQWFMKAAKERGVDDFLFFTNSAPYFMTRSGSTLASDKKRINLQHDKFDDFAHFLALTTRHFIDEGFNVRYISPINEPQIDWGENKWQEGSFATNQDAYMLVEELDKALTRHGVSSKIVFGEAADMKYLFDCDTSLTMPDNIIEEFFTRKGQYNIMGMPNVYNCVSAHDYWSAYPAKTLVGLRQKIRGALSAADNGTKFWASEYCILEKNDEISGEPSPAKSLNLGLYVARIIHTDLAVANASAWQWWTAVSLGEDVPIQLKPKEHSTAESLKYDGIVSPTKMLWATGNFSLFIRPGMWRISLDRKPEISELEAATSLMSSAYTDGEKVVLVFINYEDKQKEVKIRCGNSTKGKMYVTDMDKNLEYTGEHKLSELIIAPKAVVTVVI
;
A
#
# COMPACT_ATOMS: atom_id res chain seq x y z
N MET A 1 33.23 64.58 -40.02
CA MET A 1 33.87 64.02 -41.23
C MET A 1 33.39 62.59 -41.36
N VAL A 2 32.24 62.31 -42.01
CA VAL A 2 32.01 62.21 -43.47
C VAL A 2 33.04 61.26 -44.09
N TYR A 3 32.72 60.06 -44.55
CA TYR A 3 32.14 59.67 -45.85
C TYR A 3 31.78 58.15 -45.77
N GLY A 4 30.82 57.54 -46.46
CA GLY A 4 30.21 57.83 -47.76
C GLY A 4 30.24 56.55 -48.60
N LEU A 5 29.08 56.13 -49.12
CA LEU A 5 28.85 54.94 -49.97
C LEU A 5 29.67 54.92 -51.28
N LEU A 6 29.77 53.70 -51.86
CA LEU A 6 29.45 53.27 -53.26
C LEU A 6 30.55 52.58 -54.08
N LYS A 7 30.25 51.34 -54.52
CA LYS A 7 30.19 50.79 -55.91
C LYS A 7 30.80 49.38 -56.11
N ARG A 8 29.87 48.45 -56.41
CA ARG A 8 29.83 47.44 -57.50
C ARG A 8 31.02 46.52 -57.75
N TYR A 9 30.77 45.21 -57.69
CA TYR A 9 31.19 44.26 -58.74
C TYR A 9 30.11 43.20 -59.03
N LEU A 10 29.89 42.98 -60.33
CA LEU A 10 29.04 41.94 -60.93
C LEU A 10 29.74 40.57 -60.88
N GLY A 11 28.95 39.49 -60.82
CA GLY A 11 29.38 38.14 -61.16
C GLY A 11 28.19 37.20 -61.27
N LEU A 12 27.78 36.88 -62.49
CA LEU A 12 26.74 35.88 -62.82
C LEU A 12 27.15 34.49 -62.35
N LEU A 13 26.22 33.74 -61.75
CA LEU A 13 26.32 32.29 -61.56
C LEU A 13 25.03 31.63 -62.07
N PHE A 14 25.20 30.74 -63.04
CA PHE A 14 24.18 29.89 -63.66
C PHE A 14 23.56 28.95 -62.62
N LEU A 15 22.23 28.96 -62.49
CA LEU A 15 21.46 27.95 -61.76
C LEU A 15 21.13 26.79 -62.72
N SER A 16 21.71 25.62 -62.46
CA SER A 16 21.28 24.35 -63.06
C SER A 16 20.12 23.80 -62.23
N ALA A 17 18.95 23.62 -62.86
CA ALA A 17 17.76 23.07 -62.24
C ALA A 17 17.80 21.53 -62.27
N CYS A 18 18.14 20.91 -61.14
CA CYS A 18 17.87 19.49 -60.89
C CYS A 18 16.49 19.36 -60.23
N ILE A 19 15.52 18.85 -60.99
CA ILE A 19 14.20 18.46 -60.48
C ILE A 19 14.35 17.07 -59.83
N ILE A 20 14.33 17.01 -58.50
CA ILE A 20 14.17 15.78 -57.74
C ILE A 20 12.68 15.62 -57.44
N PRO A 21 12.00 14.54 -57.88
CA PRO A 21 10.63 14.29 -57.48
C PRO A 21 10.59 13.91 -56.00
N ASN A 22 9.92 14.72 -55.18
CA ASN A 22 9.57 14.40 -53.80
C ASN A 22 8.60 13.21 -53.78
N LEU A 23 9.13 11.99 -53.60
CA LEU A 23 8.35 10.88 -53.08
C LEU A 23 8.11 11.12 -51.58
N PHE A 24 7.01 11.81 -51.26
CA PHE A 24 6.39 11.67 -49.94
C PHE A 24 5.79 10.27 -49.86
N ALA A 25 6.58 9.29 -49.42
CA ALA A 25 6.06 8.05 -48.90
C ALA A 25 5.29 8.41 -47.62
N GLY A 26 3.98 8.55 -47.73
CA GLY A 26 3.09 8.64 -46.57
C GLY A 26 3.27 7.38 -45.74
N VAL A 27 3.98 7.49 -44.61
CA VAL A 27 3.93 6.49 -43.55
C VAL A 27 2.51 6.52 -43.03
N THR A 28 1.67 5.64 -43.57
CA THR A 28 0.38 5.33 -42.99
C THR A 28 0.65 4.68 -41.64
N GLN A 29 0.59 5.48 -40.56
CA GLN A 29 0.54 4.93 -39.21
C GLN A 29 -0.66 4.00 -39.15
N LYS A 30 -0.39 2.69 -39.13
CA LYS A 30 -1.41 1.66 -39.01
C LYS A 30 -2.12 1.91 -37.68
N LYS A 31 -3.33 2.46 -37.73
CA LYS A 31 -4.11 2.79 -36.53
C LYS A 31 -4.26 1.50 -35.71
N GLU A 32 -3.69 1.47 -34.50
CA GLU A 32 -3.80 0.31 -33.62
C GLU A 32 -5.27 -0.01 -33.40
N LYS A 33 -5.64 -1.29 -33.49
CA LYS A 33 -7.02 -1.71 -33.24
C LYS A 33 -7.35 -1.46 -31.76
N PRO A 34 -8.57 -1.00 -31.44
CA PRO A 34 -8.97 -0.78 -30.06
C PRO A 34 -8.95 -2.08 -29.26
N VAL A 35 -8.56 -1.99 -27.98
CA VAL A 35 -8.60 -3.12 -27.05
C VAL A 35 -10.03 -3.28 -26.54
N MET A 36 -10.58 -4.48 -26.69
CA MET A 36 -11.94 -4.79 -26.26
C MET A 36 -11.90 -5.46 -24.90
N PHE A 37 -12.76 -5.03 -23.97
CA PHE A 37 -12.98 -5.68 -22.70
C PHE A 37 -14.44 -6.10 -22.52
N GLN A 38 -14.66 -7.30 -22.01
CA GLN A 38 -15.97 -7.85 -21.70
C GLN A 38 -16.05 -8.12 -20.19
N VAL A 39 -16.96 -7.42 -19.51
CA VAL A 39 -17.24 -7.66 -18.09
C VAL A 39 -18.06 -8.94 -17.94
N ARG A 40 -17.65 -9.82 -17.01
CA ARG A 40 -18.31 -11.08 -16.67
C ARG A 40 -18.64 -11.11 -15.18
N LYS A 41 -19.80 -10.55 -14.81
CA LYS A 41 -20.27 -10.45 -13.40
C LYS A 41 -20.50 -11.82 -12.75
N ASP A 42 -20.71 -12.85 -13.57
CA ASP A 42 -20.93 -14.25 -13.19
C ASP A 42 -19.65 -14.95 -12.72
N ILE A 43 -18.48 -14.50 -13.17
CA ILE A 43 -17.19 -15.10 -12.81
C ILE A 43 -16.54 -14.21 -11.75
N LYS A 44 -16.63 -14.66 -10.49
CA LYS A 44 -16.10 -13.93 -9.34
C LYS A 44 -14.83 -14.58 -8.78
N TYR A 45 -13.97 -13.76 -8.19
CA TYR A 45 -12.72 -14.17 -7.55
C TYR A 45 -12.77 -13.82 -6.06
N GLN A 46 -11.74 -13.17 -5.51
CA GLN A 46 -11.70 -12.80 -4.11
C GLN A 46 -12.65 -11.64 -3.78
N VAL A 47 -13.09 -11.62 -2.51
CA VAL A 47 -13.77 -10.47 -1.90
C VAL A 47 -12.72 -9.50 -1.40
N ILE A 48 -12.92 -8.21 -1.64
CA ILE A 48 -12.06 -7.14 -1.15
C ILE A 48 -12.45 -6.82 0.29
N ASP A 49 -11.48 -6.92 1.18
CA ASP A 49 -11.60 -6.59 2.59
C ASP A 49 -11.37 -5.09 2.81
N ASN A 50 -10.23 -4.54 2.38
CA ASN A 50 -9.90 -3.14 2.60
C ASN A 50 -8.72 -2.64 1.74
N PHE A 51 -8.57 -1.32 1.74
CA PHE A 51 -7.33 -0.62 1.40
C PHE A 51 -6.90 0.18 2.63
N GLY A 52 -5.64 0.07 3.02
CA GLY A 52 -5.15 0.64 4.29
C GLY A 52 -3.86 1.43 4.19
N ALA A 53 -3.49 2.04 5.31
CA ALA A 53 -2.19 2.66 5.55
C ALA A 53 -1.89 2.66 7.06
N SER A 54 -0.63 2.87 7.41
CA SER A 54 -0.12 2.86 8.78
C SER A 54 0.07 4.24 9.38
N ASP A 55 -0.17 4.32 10.68
CA ASP A 55 0.06 5.50 11.51
C ASP A 55 1.46 5.56 12.14
N ALA A 56 2.32 4.58 11.86
CA ALA A 56 3.60 4.44 12.53
C ALA A 56 4.43 5.75 12.52
N TRP A 57 4.99 6.06 13.69
CA TRP A 57 5.96 7.12 13.95
C TRP A 57 5.41 8.54 13.80
N ARG A 58 5.13 8.97 12.57
CA ARG A 58 4.89 10.39 12.25
C ARG A 58 3.50 10.86 12.69
N ILE A 59 2.49 9.99 12.64
CA ILE A 59 1.12 10.37 13.03
C ILE A 59 1.02 10.70 14.52
N ALA A 60 1.83 10.09 15.38
CA ALA A 60 1.88 10.45 16.80
C ALA A 60 2.16 11.95 17.00
N PHE A 61 3.05 12.54 16.18
CA PHE A 61 3.35 13.97 16.22
C PHE A 61 2.27 14.80 15.50
N VAL A 62 1.88 14.38 14.29
CA VAL A 62 0.86 15.09 13.51
C VAL A 62 -0.43 15.22 14.29
N GLY A 63 -0.99 14.10 14.78
CA GLY A 63 -2.25 14.08 15.51
C GLY A 63 -2.22 14.82 16.84
N ARG A 64 -1.05 14.94 17.47
CA ARG A 64 -0.89 15.60 18.79
C ARG A 64 -0.61 17.09 18.69
N TYR A 65 0.28 17.50 17.78
CA TYR A 65 0.86 18.85 17.82
C TYR A 65 0.49 19.73 16.63
N TRP A 66 0.10 19.17 15.47
CA TRP A 66 -0.15 19.99 14.28
C TRP A 66 -1.41 20.85 14.42
N PRO A 67 -1.48 22.00 13.71
CA PRO A 67 -2.71 22.77 13.61
C PRO A 67 -3.89 21.89 13.19
N VAL A 68 -5.05 22.08 13.84
CA VAL A 68 -6.25 21.25 13.61
C VAL A 68 -6.61 21.21 12.12
N GLU A 69 -6.62 22.35 11.44
CA GLU A 69 -6.91 22.44 10.00
C GLU A 69 -6.06 21.48 9.16
N LYS A 70 -4.77 21.34 9.47
CA LYS A 70 -3.86 20.47 8.72
C LYS A 70 -4.04 18.99 9.08
N ARG A 71 -4.36 18.69 10.34
CA ARG A 71 -4.73 17.34 10.77
C ARG A 71 -6.01 16.89 10.06
N GLU A 72 -7.04 17.73 10.03
CA GLU A 72 -8.28 17.49 9.29
C GLU A 72 -8.04 17.33 7.80
N ARG A 73 -7.17 18.14 7.20
CA ARG A 73 -6.80 18.01 5.79
C ARG A 73 -6.14 16.66 5.47
N ILE A 74 -5.25 16.18 6.33
CA ILE A 74 -4.64 14.84 6.17
C ILE A 74 -5.72 13.76 6.33
N ALA A 75 -6.57 13.87 7.35
CA ALA A 75 -7.68 12.93 7.56
C ALA A 75 -8.66 12.91 6.37
N ASP A 76 -8.98 14.06 5.77
CA ASP A 76 -9.80 14.14 4.56
C ASP A 76 -9.14 13.42 3.39
N LEU A 77 -7.86 13.71 3.13
CA LEU A 77 -7.10 13.09 2.04
C LEU A 77 -7.06 11.57 2.16
N LEU A 78 -6.93 11.04 3.38
CA LEU A 78 -6.82 9.61 3.64
C LEU A 78 -8.19 8.91 3.65
N PHE A 79 -9.17 9.44 4.37
CA PHE A 79 -10.38 8.68 4.73
C PHE A 79 -11.65 9.14 4.03
N SER A 80 -11.70 10.38 3.54
CA SER A 80 -12.94 10.91 2.97
C SER A 80 -13.30 10.22 1.66
N THR A 81 -14.57 9.84 1.52
CA THR A 81 -15.17 9.40 0.26
C THR A 81 -15.99 10.49 -0.42
N LYS A 82 -15.93 11.74 0.07
CA LYS A 82 -16.71 12.86 -0.46
C LYS A 82 -16.13 13.38 -1.77
N MET A 83 -17.02 13.94 -2.58
CA MET A 83 -16.67 14.66 -3.81
C MET A 83 -16.77 16.17 -3.56
N ASP A 84 -15.95 16.96 -4.25
CA ASP A 84 -16.07 18.41 -4.34
C ASP A 84 -17.24 18.81 -5.26
N THR A 85 -17.45 20.12 -5.44
CA THR A 85 -18.54 20.66 -6.28
C THR A 85 -18.39 20.34 -7.77
N ASN A 86 -17.18 20.00 -8.23
CA ASN A 86 -16.88 19.61 -9.60
C ASN A 86 -16.94 18.08 -9.78
N GLY A 87 -17.20 17.33 -8.71
CA GLY A 87 -17.24 15.87 -8.71
C GLY A 87 -15.89 15.19 -8.49
N ASN A 88 -14.83 15.95 -8.19
CA ASN A 88 -13.52 15.37 -7.89
C ASN A 88 -13.50 14.83 -6.45
N PRO A 89 -12.90 13.67 -6.19
CA PRO A 89 -12.72 13.20 -4.83
C PRO A 89 -11.82 14.13 -4.00
N ILE A 90 -12.23 14.42 -2.76
CA ILE A 90 -11.38 15.20 -1.83
C ILE A 90 -10.33 14.34 -1.10
N GLY A 91 -10.47 13.02 -1.19
CA GLY A 91 -9.59 12.02 -0.59
C GLY A 91 -9.72 10.67 -1.27
N ILE A 92 -8.92 9.72 -0.80
CA ILE A 92 -8.81 8.39 -1.41
C ILE A 92 -9.73 7.35 -0.77
N GLY A 93 -10.42 7.70 0.32
CA GLY A 93 -11.33 6.81 1.01
C GLY A 93 -10.68 5.48 1.43
N LEU A 94 -9.56 5.49 2.17
CA LEU A 94 -9.08 4.26 2.80
C LEU A 94 -10.21 3.60 3.60
N SER A 95 -10.14 2.27 3.75
CA SER A 95 -11.18 1.46 4.39
C SER A 95 -10.68 0.63 5.56
N ASN A 96 -9.38 0.69 5.86
CA ASN A 96 -8.79 0.20 7.11
C ASN A 96 -7.67 1.15 7.54
N TRP A 97 -7.43 1.24 8.84
CA TRP A 97 -6.33 2.01 9.41
C TRP A 97 -5.48 1.14 10.33
N ARG A 98 -4.18 1.02 10.03
CA ARG A 98 -3.22 0.24 10.81
C ARG A 98 -2.62 1.14 11.89
N VAL A 99 -2.87 0.79 13.15
CA VAL A 99 -2.41 1.52 14.34
C VAL A 99 -1.25 0.76 14.98
N ASN A 100 -0.09 1.41 15.05
CA ASN A 100 1.08 0.86 15.72
C ASN A 100 0.91 0.96 17.24
N ILE A 101 0.71 -0.17 17.91
CA ILE A 101 0.68 -0.24 19.37
C ILE A 101 2.11 -0.20 19.87
N GLY A 102 2.44 0.79 20.68
CA GLY A 102 3.82 1.07 21.03
C GLY A 102 4.39 0.15 22.11
N ALA A 103 5.69 -0.11 22.01
CA ALA A 103 6.46 -1.00 22.87
C ALA A 103 7.28 -0.26 23.95
N GLY A 104 7.18 1.08 24.00
CA GLY A 104 7.74 1.87 25.09
C GLY A 104 9.20 2.26 24.93
N SER A 105 9.69 2.30 23.70
CA SER A 105 11.02 2.85 23.39
C SER A 105 11.14 4.34 23.72
N PHE A 106 10.03 5.07 23.83
CA PHE A 106 10.02 6.44 24.32
C PHE A 106 10.34 6.51 25.82
N GLU A 107 9.68 5.70 26.66
CA GLU A 107 9.92 5.63 28.10
C GLU A 107 11.31 5.06 28.40
N ASN A 108 11.77 4.06 27.63
CA ASN A 108 13.07 3.41 27.80
C ASN A 108 14.25 4.15 27.14
N ARG A 109 14.04 5.36 26.59
CA ARG A 109 14.99 6.08 25.71
C ARG A 109 16.36 6.42 26.29
N GLU A 110 16.50 6.45 27.62
CA GLU A 110 17.79 6.73 28.28
C GLU A 110 18.69 5.48 28.33
N ASN A 111 18.13 4.30 28.03
CA ASN A 111 18.87 3.05 27.86
C ASN A 111 19.31 2.86 26.40
N LYS A 112 19.80 1.65 26.07
CA LYS A 112 20.14 1.27 24.70
C LYS A 112 18.86 1.04 23.89
N GLU A 113 18.34 2.11 23.31
CA GLU A 113 17.02 2.11 22.68
C GLU A 113 17.03 2.80 21.31
N VAL A 114 15.89 2.74 20.60
CA VAL A 114 15.68 3.39 19.29
C VAL A 114 16.31 4.78 19.26
N THR A 115 17.21 4.98 18.29
CA THR A 115 18.02 6.20 18.18
C THR A 115 17.28 7.36 17.52
N SER A 116 16.31 7.04 16.66
CA SER A 116 15.46 8.04 16.01
C SER A 116 14.40 8.55 16.97
N THR A 117 14.40 9.86 17.22
CA THR A 117 13.35 10.50 18.03
C THR A 117 11.99 10.53 17.33
N TRP A 118 11.92 10.21 16.04
CA TRP A 118 10.68 10.06 15.29
C TRP A 118 10.02 8.70 15.50
N ASN A 119 10.84 7.67 15.72
CA ASN A 119 10.38 6.28 15.63
C ASN A 119 10.21 5.63 16.99
N ARG A 120 10.43 6.39 18.08
CA ARG A 120 10.11 5.95 19.43
C ARG A 120 8.60 5.93 19.64
N THR A 121 8.13 4.96 20.41
CA THR A 121 6.71 4.79 20.74
C THR A 121 6.51 4.79 22.25
N GLU A 122 5.40 5.37 22.71
CA GLU A 122 4.92 5.24 24.09
C GLU A 122 4.33 3.83 24.28
N CYS A 123 4.32 3.29 25.51
CA CYS A 123 3.62 2.03 25.81
C CYS A 123 2.46 2.28 26.78
N PHE A 124 1.28 1.74 26.47
CA PHE A 124 0.13 1.82 27.37
C PHE A 124 0.39 1.13 28.71
N LEU A 125 1.12 0.01 28.70
CA LEU A 125 1.47 -0.75 29.89
C LEU A 125 2.83 -0.32 30.45
N SER A 126 2.88 -0.04 31.75
CA SER A 126 4.11 0.25 32.49
C SER A 126 4.67 -1.00 33.18
N PRO A 127 5.98 -1.02 33.57
CA PRO A 127 6.59 -2.16 34.27
C PRO A 127 5.94 -2.54 35.61
N ASP A 128 5.20 -1.62 36.23
CA ASP A 128 4.46 -1.86 37.49
C ASP A 128 3.07 -2.48 37.27
N GLY A 129 2.70 -2.75 36.01
CA GLY A 129 1.41 -3.32 35.63
C GLY A 129 0.29 -2.30 35.41
N SER A 130 0.55 -0.99 35.59
CA SER A 130 -0.45 0.05 35.35
C SER A 130 -0.64 0.34 33.86
N TYR A 131 -1.88 0.62 33.46
CA TYR A 131 -2.23 1.09 32.12
C TYR A 131 -2.48 2.60 32.12
N ASP A 132 -1.91 3.31 31.14
CA ASP A 132 -2.18 4.72 30.85
C ASP A 132 -2.62 4.89 29.39
N PHE A 133 -3.93 4.84 29.15
CA PHE A 133 -4.54 5.04 27.84
C PHE A 133 -4.62 6.53 27.40
N SER A 134 -4.05 7.48 28.17
CA SER A 134 -3.87 8.85 27.68
C SER A 134 -2.67 8.99 26.72
N LYS A 135 -1.79 7.99 26.69
CA LYS A 135 -0.64 7.89 25.78
C LYS A 135 -1.06 7.65 24.34
N GLN A 136 -0.12 7.79 23.41
CA GLN A 136 -0.35 7.65 21.97
C GLN A 136 -1.48 8.57 21.43
N ALA A 137 -1.69 9.72 22.08
CA ALA A 137 -2.82 10.62 21.83
C ALA A 137 -2.97 11.08 20.37
N GLY A 138 -1.84 11.24 19.65
CA GLY A 138 -1.89 11.61 18.23
C GLY A 138 -2.46 10.51 17.33
N GLN A 139 -2.13 9.26 17.62
CA GLN A 139 -2.66 8.10 16.90
C GLN A 139 -4.16 7.92 17.21
N GLN A 140 -4.54 8.06 18.49
CA GLN A 140 -5.95 8.02 18.89
C GLN A 140 -6.78 9.13 18.22
N TRP A 141 -6.21 10.33 18.06
CA TRP A 141 -6.87 11.40 17.31
C TRP A 141 -7.17 10.97 15.86
N PHE A 142 -6.24 10.28 15.20
CA PHE A 142 -6.45 9.77 13.83
C PHE A 142 -7.45 8.61 13.77
N MET A 143 -7.51 7.73 14.78
CA MET A 143 -8.57 6.72 14.87
C MET A 143 -9.96 7.39 14.91
N LYS A 144 -10.12 8.43 15.73
CA LYS A 144 -11.37 9.21 15.79
C LYS A 144 -11.67 9.91 14.46
N ALA A 145 -10.69 10.58 13.86
CA ALA A 145 -10.86 11.29 12.60
C ALA A 145 -11.20 10.35 11.42
N ALA A 146 -10.67 9.12 11.41
CA ALA A 146 -11.00 8.07 10.46
C ALA A 146 -12.47 7.62 10.63
N LYS A 147 -12.87 7.33 11.87
CA LYS A 147 -14.25 6.92 12.20
C LYS A 147 -15.28 8.00 11.84
N GLU A 148 -14.99 9.27 12.13
CA GLU A 148 -15.84 10.41 11.74
C GLU A 148 -16.03 10.54 10.22
N ARG A 149 -15.12 9.97 9.43
CA ARG A 149 -15.18 9.92 7.96
C ARG A 149 -15.71 8.59 7.41
N GLY A 150 -16.22 7.72 8.29
CA GLY A 150 -16.84 6.44 7.91
C GLY A 150 -15.85 5.27 7.82
N VAL A 151 -14.63 5.42 8.34
CA VAL A 151 -13.63 4.35 8.41
C VAL A 151 -13.56 3.84 9.85
N ASP A 152 -14.42 2.87 10.17
CA ASP A 152 -14.48 2.19 11.46
C ASP A 152 -14.07 0.72 11.27
N ASP A 153 -12.82 0.53 10.86
CA ASP A 153 -12.15 -0.76 10.68
C ASP A 153 -10.66 -0.56 10.97
N PHE A 154 -10.20 -1.07 12.11
CA PHE A 154 -8.83 -0.87 12.59
C PHE A 154 -8.08 -2.19 12.74
N LEU A 155 -6.80 -2.14 12.38
CA LEU A 155 -5.83 -3.20 12.67
C LEU A 155 -4.82 -2.67 13.67
N PHE A 156 -4.61 -3.36 14.77
CA PHE A 156 -3.53 -3.09 15.71
C PHE A 156 -2.32 -3.95 15.36
N PHE A 157 -1.14 -3.36 15.28
CA PHE A 157 0.09 -4.12 15.05
C PHE A 157 1.21 -3.67 15.99
N THR A 158 2.21 -4.54 16.16
CA THR A 158 3.39 -4.26 16.99
C THR A 158 4.66 -4.60 16.23
N ASN A 159 5.67 -3.73 16.35
CA ASN A 159 7.03 -4.03 15.90
C ASN A 159 7.86 -4.75 16.97
N SER A 160 7.52 -4.59 18.25
CA SER A 160 8.19 -5.21 19.38
C SER A 160 7.21 -5.43 20.53
N ALA A 161 7.55 -6.33 21.46
CA ALA A 161 6.86 -6.43 22.74
C ALA A 161 7.30 -5.27 23.66
N PRO A 162 6.49 -4.90 24.68
CA PRO A 162 6.91 -3.90 25.67
C PRO A 162 8.31 -4.17 26.20
N TYR A 163 9.17 -3.16 26.24
CA TYR A 163 10.62 -3.32 26.47
C TYR A 163 10.99 -4.11 27.75
N PHE A 164 10.15 -4.06 28.78
CA PHE A 164 10.35 -4.78 30.05
C PHE A 164 9.99 -6.28 29.98
N MET A 165 9.33 -6.72 28.90
CA MET A 165 9.08 -8.14 28.59
C MET A 165 10.18 -8.74 27.70
N THR A 166 11.02 -7.91 27.07
CA THR A 166 11.99 -8.37 26.08
C THR A 166 13.23 -9.01 26.72
N ARG A 167 13.98 -9.79 25.93
CA ARG A 167 15.23 -10.42 26.40
C ARG A 167 16.36 -9.40 26.58
N SER A 168 16.37 -8.36 25.76
CA SER A 168 17.38 -7.31 25.78
C SER A 168 17.09 -6.20 26.81
N GLY A 169 15.90 -6.17 27.42
CA GLY A 169 15.43 -5.03 28.23
C GLY A 169 15.22 -3.76 27.40
N SER A 170 15.04 -3.93 26.09
CA SER A 170 14.96 -2.89 25.06
C SER A 170 14.04 -3.36 23.93
N THR A 171 13.43 -2.42 23.22
CA THR A 171 12.69 -2.75 21.99
C THR A 171 13.62 -3.13 20.83
N LEU A 172 14.90 -2.78 20.93
CA LEU A 172 15.96 -3.23 20.04
C LEU A 172 16.41 -4.65 20.42
N ALA A 173 16.27 -5.59 19.48
CA ALA A 173 16.77 -6.94 19.65
C ALA A 173 18.31 -6.96 19.81
N SER A 174 18.84 -7.93 20.56
CA SER A 174 20.28 -8.13 20.72
C SER A 174 20.90 -9.10 19.72
N ASP A 175 20.07 -9.86 19.01
CA ASP A 175 20.47 -10.97 18.13
C ASP A 175 19.33 -11.36 17.18
N LYS A 176 19.69 -12.17 16.17
CA LYS A 176 18.77 -12.82 15.21
C LYS A 176 18.61 -14.33 15.47
N LYS A 177 18.44 -14.74 16.73
CA LYS A 177 18.32 -16.18 17.06
C LYS A 177 16.89 -16.65 17.27
N ARG A 178 16.07 -15.80 17.88
CA ARG A 178 14.67 -16.03 18.23
C ARG A 178 14.00 -14.70 18.57
N ILE A 179 12.69 -14.70 18.77
CA ILE A 179 11.96 -13.52 19.23
C ILE A 179 12.61 -12.84 20.44
N ASN A 180 12.68 -11.50 20.42
CA ASN A 180 13.15 -10.68 21.53
C ASN A 180 12.07 -10.58 22.62
N LEU A 181 11.62 -11.72 23.11
CA LEU A 181 10.64 -11.87 24.18
C LEU A 181 11.17 -12.93 25.16
N GLN A 182 11.04 -12.68 26.46
CA GLN A 182 11.39 -13.68 27.46
C GLN A 182 10.46 -14.90 27.34
N HIS A 183 10.98 -16.09 27.65
CA HIS A 183 10.25 -17.34 27.40
C HIS A 183 8.93 -17.44 28.17
N ASP A 184 8.86 -16.81 29.34
CA ASP A 184 7.71 -16.75 30.24
C ASP A 184 6.91 -15.44 30.10
N LYS A 185 6.96 -14.79 28.91
CA LYS A 185 6.24 -13.53 28.62
C LYS A 185 5.35 -13.60 27.36
N PHE A 186 5.19 -14.78 26.76
CA PHE A 186 4.33 -14.93 25.58
C PHE A 186 2.86 -14.67 25.91
N ASP A 187 2.38 -15.22 27.03
CA ASP A 187 1.04 -14.97 27.54
C ASP A 187 0.89 -13.54 28.05
N ASP A 188 1.88 -12.99 28.78
CA ASP A 188 1.86 -11.58 29.20
C ASP A 188 1.70 -10.62 28.01
N PHE A 189 2.45 -10.86 26.92
CA PHE A 189 2.38 -10.03 25.73
C PHE A 189 1.04 -10.19 25.00
N ALA A 190 0.53 -11.42 24.88
CA ALA A 190 -0.80 -11.70 24.34
C ALA A 190 -1.92 -11.02 25.16
N HIS A 191 -1.82 -11.06 26.50
CA HIS A 191 -2.72 -10.37 27.42
C HIS A 191 -2.68 -8.85 27.23
N PHE A 192 -1.49 -8.28 27.06
CA PHE A 192 -1.33 -6.85 26.77
C PHE A 192 -2.05 -6.43 25.47
N LEU A 193 -1.86 -7.19 24.38
CA LEU A 193 -2.53 -6.92 23.11
C LEU A 193 -4.05 -7.07 23.22
N ALA A 194 -4.53 -8.12 23.89
CA ALA A 194 -5.96 -8.36 24.07
C ALA A 194 -6.62 -7.27 24.93
N LEU A 195 -6.03 -6.87 26.06
CA LEU A 195 -6.59 -5.84 26.94
C LEU A 195 -6.53 -4.45 26.32
N THR A 196 -5.43 -4.12 25.61
CA THR A 196 -5.34 -2.87 24.85
C THR A 196 -6.42 -2.82 23.77
N THR A 197 -6.60 -3.91 23.02
CA THR A 197 -7.65 -4.01 21.99
C THR A 197 -9.05 -3.90 22.60
N ARG A 198 -9.29 -4.57 23.74
CA ARG A 198 -10.56 -4.51 24.46
C ARG A 198 -10.92 -3.08 24.85
N HIS A 199 -9.95 -2.32 25.39
CA HIS A 199 -10.17 -0.93 25.78
C HIS A 199 -10.73 -0.10 24.61
N PHE A 200 -10.10 -0.16 23.43
CA PHE A 200 -10.55 0.62 22.28
C PHE A 200 -11.89 0.12 21.69
N ILE A 201 -12.19 -1.18 21.80
CA ILE A 201 -13.52 -1.71 21.47
C ILE A 201 -14.59 -1.17 22.41
N ASP A 202 -14.30 -1.09 23.71
CA ASP A 202 -15.20 -0.55 24.72
C ASP A 202 -15.43 0.97 24.55
N GLU A 203 -14.42 1.71 24.07
CA GLU A 203 -14.55 3.11 23.62
C GLU A 203 -15.31 3.24 22.28
N GLY A 204 -15.68 2.12 21.66
CA GLY A 204 -16.52 2.02 20.48
C GLY A 204 -15.78 1.96 19.16
N PHE A 205 -14.46 1.81 19.12
CA PHE A 205 -13.73 1.59 17.86
C PHE A 205 -13.82 0.13 17.42
N ASN A 206 -14.08 -0.10 16.14
CA ASN A 206 -14.12 -1.45 15.59
C ASN A 206 -12.71 -1.96 15.26
N VAL A 207 -11.96 -2.33 16.31
CA VAL A 207 -10.65 -2.97 16.16
C VAL A 207 -10.86 -4.42 15.73
N ARG A 208 -10.84 -4.66 14.42
CA ARG A 208 -11.15 -5.97 13.83
C ARG A 208 -9.97 -6.91 13.81
N TYR A 209 -8.76 -6.38 13.78
CA TYR A 209 -7.56 -7.18 13.52
C TYR A 209 -6.42 -6.86 14.49
N ILE A 210 -5.61 -7.88 14.81
CA ILE A 210 -4.35 -7.75 15.55
C ILE A 210 -3.25 -8.48 14.76
N SER A 211 -2.11 -7.83 14.54
CA SER A 211 -0.92 -8.38 13.89
C SER A 211 0.27 -8.29 14.85
N PRO A 212 0.62 -9.39 15.55
CA PRO A 212 1.53 -9.33 16.69
C PRO A 212 3.02 -9.27 16.32
N ILE A 213 3.38 -9.54 15.07
CA ILE A 213 4.78 -9.66 14.63
C ILE A 213 4.93 -8.97 13.28
N ASN A 214 5.93 -8.10 13.15
CA ASN A 214 6.29 -7.43 11.90
C ASN A 214 7.61 -7.97 11.35
N GLU A 215 7.63 -8.38 10.08
CA GLU A 215 8.84 -8.75 9.34
C GLU A 215 9.80 -9.68 10.12
N PRO A 216 9.34 -10.88 10.54
CA PRO A 216 10.10 -11.73 11.45
C PRO A 216 11.41 -12.26 10.85
N GLN A 217 11.64 -12.10 9.55
CA GLN A 217 12.83 -12.55 8.84
C GLN A 217 14.03 -11.60 8.98
N ILE A 218 13.79 -10.32 9.27
CA ILE A 218 14.82 -9.28 9.24
C ILE A 218 15.73 -9.40 10.47
N ASP A 219 17.02 -9.09 10.26
CA ASP A 219 17.96 -8.94 11.38
C ASP A 219 17.76 -7.59 12.07
N TRP A 220 16.74 -7.54 12.92
CA TRP A 220 16.42 -6.34 13.68
C TRP A 220 17.48 -5.98 14.73
N GLY A 221 18.41 -6.88 15.07
CA GLY A 221 19.50 -6.58 16.01
C GLY A 221 20.53 -5.59 15.47
N GLU A 222 20.68 -5.52 14.15
CA GLU A 222 21.56 -4.59 13.46
C GLU A 222 20.89 -3.22 13.20
N ASN A 223 19.57 -3.12 13.41
CA ASN A 223 18.80 -1.90 13.17
C ASN A 223 18.52 -1.15 14.47
N LYS A 224 19.17 0.01 14.65
CA LYS A 224 18.95 0.89 15.81
C LYS A 224 17.97 2.03 15.53
N TRP A 225 17.43 2.10 14.31
CA TRP A 225 16.61 3.21 13.83
C TRP A 225 15.12 3.02 14.14
N GLN A 226 14.66 1.79 14.39
CA GLN A 226 13.29 1.46 14.75
C GLN A 226 13.20 0.25 15.69
N GLU A 227 12.03 0.07 16.31
CA GLU A 227 11.67 -1.15 17.03
C GLU A 227 11.57 -2.33 16.07
N GLY A 228 11.90 -3.54 16.52
CA GLY A 228 11.83 -4.73 15.68
C GLY A 228 12.31 -5.99 16.39
N SER A 229 11.83 -7.15 15.93
CA SER A 229 12.31 -8.45 16.41
C SER A 229 12.26 -9.49 15.31
N PHE A 230 13.38 -10.19 15.12
CA PHE A 230 13.37 -11.48 14.40
C PHE A 230 12.48 -12.46 15.16
N ALA A 231 11.79 -13.39 14.50
CA ALA A 231 11.07 -14.47 15.18
C ALA A 231 11.08 -15.74 14.32
N THR A 232 11.41 -16.90 14.88
CA THR A 232 11.30 -18.17 14.14
C THR A 232 9.83 -18.56 13.91
N ASN A 233 9.57 -19.54 13.03
CA ASN A 233 8.21 -20.09 12.88
C ASN A 233 7.64 -20.63 14.20
N GLN A 234 8.49 -21.24 15.05
CA GLN A 234 8.08 -21.70 16.37
C GLN A 234 7.71 -20.54 17.31
N ASP A 235 8.53 -19.48 17.37
CA ASP A 235 8.23 -18.30 18.17
C ASP A 235 6.90 -17.67 17.73
N ALA A 236 6.70 -17.55 16.42
CA ALA A 236 5.49 -17.00 15.83
C ALA A 236 4.25 -17.84 16.19
N TYR A 237 4.32 -19.16 16.05
CA TYR A 237 3.25 -20.07 16.44
C TYR A 237 2.88 -19.91 17.92
N MET A 238 3.89 -19.89 18.81
CA MET A 238 3.66 -19.74 20.25
C MET A 238 2.93 -18.43 20.58
N LEU A 239 3.34 -17.32 19.96
CA LEU A 239 2.69 -16.03 20.21
C LEU A 239 1.27 -15.97 19.65
N VAL A 240 1.03 -16.53 18.46
CA VAL A 240 -0.32 -16.62 17.88
C VAL A 240 -1.23 -17.49 18.75
N GLU A 241 -0.71 -18.61 19.27
CA GLU A 241 -1.46 -19.49 20.16
C GLU A 241 -1.85 -18.81 21.48
N GLU A 242 -0.92 -18.08 22.12
CA GLU A 242 -1.22 -17.34 23.34
C GLU A 242 -2.18 -16.17 23.09
N LEU A 243 -2.06 -15.50 21.94
CA LEU A 243 -2.99 -14.45 21.56
C LEU A 243 -4.40 -15.00 21.30
N ASP A 244 -4.54 -16.17 20.65
CA ASP A 244 -5.84 -16.83 20.47
C ASP A 244 -6.52 -17.12 21.82
N LYS A 245 -5.76 -17.67 22.78
CA LYS A 245 -6.23 -17.92 24.15
C LYS A 245 -6.63 -16.62 24.86
N ALA A 246 -5.83 -15.56 24.75
CA ALA A 246 -6.09 -14.28 25.39
C ALA A 246 -7.35 -13.60 24.84
N LEU A 247 -7.56 -13.63 23.51
CA LEU A 247 -8.77 -13.06 22.90
C LEU A 247 -10.04 -13.78 23.35
N THR A 248 -10.02 -15.11 23.39
CA THR A 248 -11.14 -15.90 23.95
C THR A 248 -11.36 -15.57 25.43
N ARG A 249 -10.30 -15.54 26.24
CA ARG A 249 -10.38 -15.29 27.68
C ARG A 249 -10.99 -13.92 28.02
N HIS A 250 -10.61 -12.90 27.26
CA HIS A 250 -11.05 -11.51 27.49
C HIS A 250 -12.28 -11.13 26.66
N GLY A 251 -12.87 -12.06 25.92
CA GLY A 251 -14.05 -11.81 25.10
C GLY A 251 -13.82 -10.71 24.05
N VAL A 252 -12.64 -10.70 23.42
CA VAL A 252 -12.26 -9.74 22.38
C VAL A 252 -12.65 -10.31 21.02
N SER A 253 -13.45 -9.58 20.25
CA SER A 253 -14.01 -10.05 18.97
C SER A 253 -13.05 -9.95 17.78
N SER A 254 -11.87 -9.38 17.97
CA SER A 254 -10.85 -9.20 16.93
C SER A 254 -10.29 -10.54 16.43
N LYS A 255 -9.68 -10.51 15.24
CA LYS A 255 -9.00 -11.65 14.66
C LYS A 255 -7.50 -11.41 14.50
N ILE A 256 -6.72 -12.47 14.59
CA ILE A 256 -5.26 -12.44 14.42
C ILE A 256 -4.96 -12.54 12.93
N VAL A 257 -4.24 -11.56 12.38
CA VAL A 257 -3.67 -11.62 11.03
C VAL A 257 -2.20 -11.98 11.17
N PHE A 258 -1.73 -12.95 10.39
CA PHE A 258 -0.38 -13.47 10.51
C PHE A 258 0.34 -13.56 9.16
N GLY A 259 1.65 -13.42 9.21
CA GLY A 259 2.56 -13.44 8.07
C GLY A 259 3.54 -12.28 8.18
N GLU A 260 3.07 -11.07 7.85
CA GLU A 260 3.84 -9.81 7.77
C GLU A 260 5.26 -10.04 7.22
N ALA A 261 5.35 -10.90 6.20
CA ALA A 261 6.63 -11.36 5.68
C ALA A 261 7.34 -10.19 4.97
N ALA A 262 8.60 -9.93 5.34
CA ALA A 262 9.37 -8.79 4.84
C ALA A 262 9.65 -8.81 3.32
N ASP A 263 9.52 -9.97 2.71
CA ASP A 263 9.62 -10.22 1.28
C ASP A 263 8.72 -11.42 0.98
N MET A 264 7.90 -11.32 -0.06
CA MET A 264 6.99 -12.38 -0.48
C MET A 264 7.67 -13.74 -0.75
N LYS A 265 8.99 -13.79 -0.97
CA LYS A 265 9.70 -15.07 -1.13
C LYS A 265 9.58 -15.97 0.09
N TYR A 266 9.48 -15.40 1.30
CA TYR A 266 9.38 -16.12 2.56
C TYR A 266 8.03 -16.80 2.78
N LEU A 267 7.05 -16.52 1.91
CA LEU A 267 5.83 -17.32 1.85
C LEU A 267 6.09 -18.77 1.40
N PHE A 268 7.29 -19.05 0.88
CA PHE A 268 7.73 -20.34 0.37
C PHE A 268 9.04 -20.77 1.00
N ASP A 269 9.35 -22.05 0.91
CA ASP A 269 10.69 -22.58 1.18
C ASP A 269 11.73 -21.89 0.28
N CYS A 270 12.64 -21.14 0.91
CA CYS A 270 13.61 -20.29 0.25
C CYS A 270 14.98 -20.24 0.95
N ASP A 271 15.12 -20.84 2.13
CA ASP A 271 16.37 -20.92 2.88
C ASP A 271 16.60 -22.35 3.44
N THR A 272 17.86 -22.71 3.67
CA THR A 272 18.22 -24.02 4.25
C THR A 272 18.32 -23.97 5.78
N SER A 273 18.32 -22.78 6.37
CA SER A 273 18.36 -22.58 7.82
C SER A 273 17.02 -22.90 8.46
N LEU A 274 16.98 -23.92 9.32
CA LEU A 274 15.77 -24.34 10.04
C LEU A 274 15.16 -23.28 10.96
N THR A 275 15.91 -22.22 11.27
CA THR A 275 15.40 -21.10 12.07
C THR A 275 14.84 -19.95 11.23
N MET A 276 15.08 -19.93 9.91
CA MET A 276 14.53 -18.88 9.05
C MET A 276 13.00 -18.99 9.05
N PRO A 277 12.26 -17.91 9.32
CA PRO A 277 10.80 -17.95 9.25
C PRO A 277 10.34 -17.82 7.79
N ASP A 278 10.47 -18.92 7.05
CA ASP A 278 10.01 -19.04 5.67
C ASP A 278 8.96 -20.16 5.53
N ASN A 279 8.62 -20.52 4.30
CA ASN A 279 7.61 -21.52 3.98
C ASN A 279 6.24 -21.27 4.64
N ILE A 280 5.90 -19.99 4.88
CA ILE A 280 4.78 -19.58 5.73
C ILE A 280 3.44 -20.17 5.26
N ILE A 281 3.20 -20.22 3.94
CA ILE A 281 1.94 -20.77 3.41
C ILE A 281 1.80 -22.24 3.82
N GLU A 282 2.82 -23.06 3.58
CA GLU A 282 2.77 -24.49 3.89
C GLU A 282 2.73 -24.73 5.41
N GLU A 283 3.58 -24.05 6.17
CA GLU A 283 3.75 -24.29 7.61
C GLU A 283 2.57 -23.85 8.47
N PHE A 284 1.89 -22.75 8.11
CA PHE A 284 0.84 -22.15 8.95
C PHE A 284 -0.56 -22.27 8.35
N PHE A 285 -0.67 -22.30 7.02
CA PHE A 285 -1.93 -22.21 6.29
C PHE A 285 -2.23 -23.47 5.47
N THR A 286 -1.70 -24.62 5.88
CA THR A 286 -2.12 -25.93 5.36
C THR A 286 -2.36 -26.92 6.49
N ARG A 287 -3.09 -28.00 6.20
CA ARG A 287 -3.33 -29.07 7.18
C ARG A 287 -2.08 -29.88 7.54
N LYS A 288 -1.01 -29.80 6.72
CA LYS A 288 0.21 -30.59 6.89
C LYS A 288 1.34 -29.82 7.56
N GLY A 289 1.25 -28.49 7.58
CA GLY A 289 2.23 -27.62 8.22
C GLY A 289 2.39 -27.93 9.70
N GLN A 290 3.63 -27.83 10.18
CA GLN A 290 3.96 -28.11 11.59
C GLN A 290 3.33 -27.08 12.53
N TYR A 291 3.10 -25.86 12.04
CA TYR A 291 2.66 -24.70 12.79
C TYR A 291 1.27 -24.23 12.35
N ASN A 292 0.39 -25.15 11.94
CA ASN A 292 -0.93 -24.82 11.44
C ASN A 292 -1.78 -24.05 12.47
N ILE A 293 -2.22 -22.84 12.10
CA ILE A 293 -3.02 -21.94 12.94
C ILE A 293 -4.48 -21.82 12.48
N MET A 294 -4.88 -22.42 11.36
CA MET A 294 -6.23 -22.28 10.79
C MET A 294 -7.34 -22.87 11.67
N GLY A 295 -6.98 -23.76 12.60
CA GLY A 295 -7.92 -24.35 13.57
C GLY A 295 -8.21 -23.44 14.77
N MET A 296 -7.46 -22.35 14.95
CA MET A 296 -7.61 -21.45 16.08
C MET A 296 -8.81 -20.50 15.84
N PRO A 297 -9.78 -20.40 16.76
CA PRO A 297 -11.04 -19.69 16.53
C PRO A 297 -10.85 -18.19 16.29
N ASN A 298 -9.79 -17.58 16.80
CA ASN A 298 -9.53 -16.16 16.67
C ASN A 298 -8.52 -15.82 15.57
N VAL A 299 -8.03 -16.79 14.80
CA VAL A 299 -7.20 -16.51 13.62
C VAL A 299 -8.07 -16.10 12.44
N TYR A 300 -7.71 -14.99 11.78
CA TYR A 300 -8.27 -14.64 10.48
C TYR A 300 -7.61 -15.54 9.43
N ASN A 301 -8.41 -16.28 8.65
CA ASN A 301 -7.87 -17.18 7.63
C ASN A 301 -7.32 -16.39 6.42
N CYS A 302 -6.18 -15.74 6.64
CA CYS A 302 -5.51 -14.85 5.72
C CYS A 302 -4.02 -14.84 6.04
N VAL A 303 -3.18 -15.07 5.03
CA VAL A 303 -1.74 -14.85 5.11
C VAL A 303 -1.42 -13.43 4.65
N SER A 304 -0.51 -12.73 5.34
CA SER A 304 -0.06 -11.39 4.95
C SER A 304 1.44 -11.35 4.59
N ALA A 305 1.81 -10.47 3.67
CA ALA A 305 3.20 -10.22 3.27
C ALA A 305 3.37 -8.81 2.71
N HIS A 306 4.62 -8.34 2.70
CA HIS A 306 4.99 -7.02 2.23
C HIS A 306 5.50 -7.08 0.79
N ASP A 307 5.26 -6.01 0.02
CA ASP A 307 5.60 -5.96 -1.41
C ASP A 307 7.10 -5.73 -1.67
N TYR A 308 7.87 -5.37 -0.63
CA TYR A 308 9.29 -5.01 -0.75
C TYR A 308 10.10 -6.08 -1.50
N TRP A 309 11.07 -5.59 -2.29
CA TRP A 309 12.02 -6.40 -3.07
C TRP A 309 11.39 -7.31 -4.14
N SER A 310 10.06 -7.33 -4.25
CA SER A 310 9.31 -8.13 -5.21
C SER A 310 8.65 -7.31 -6.31
N ALA A 311 8.73 -5.98 -6.26
CA ALA A 311 8.03 -5.08 -7.17
C ALA A 311 8.70 -4.89 -8.55
N TYR A 312 9.99 -5.25 -8.68
CA TYR A 312 10.78 -5.07 -9.90
C TYR A 312 11.85 -6.16 -10.04
N PRO A 313 12.20 -6.60 -11.28
CA PRO A 313 11.56 -6.26 -12.56
C PRO A 313 10.17 -6.88 -12.70
N ALA A 314 9.42 -6.51 -13.74
CA ALA A 314 8.05 -7.01 -13.98
C ALA A 314 7.93 -8.56 -13.96
N LYS A 315 8.99 -9.28 -14.33
CA LYS A 315 9.05 -10.75 -14.23
C LYS A 315 8.97 -11.24 -12.78
N THR A 316 9.69 -10.59 -11.85
CA THR A 316 9.63 -10.89 -10.42
C THR A 316 8.27 -10.52 -9.85
N LEU A 317 7.79 -9.32 -10.18
CA LEU A 317 6.48 -8.81 -9.77
C LEU A 317 5.36 -9.81 -10.07
N VAL A 318 5.20 -10.16 -11.34
CA VAL A 318 4.14 -11.05 -11.80
C VAL A 318 4.40 -12.49 -11.33
N GLY A 319 5.64 -12.99 -11.45
CA GLY A 319 5.96 -14.38 -11.17
C GLY A 319 5.71 -14.78 -9.72
N LEU A 320 6.10 -13.94 -8.76
CA LEU A 320 5.92 -14.24 -7.34
C LEU A 320 4.44 -14.18 -6.93
N ARG A 321 3.69 -13.21 -7.46
CA ARG A 321 2.24 -13.07 -7.26
C ARG A 321 1.45 -14.23 -7.87
N GLN A 322 1.87 -14.72 -9.03
CA GLN A 322 1.34 -15.97 -9.60
C GLN A 322 1.65 -17.19 -8.72
N LYS A 323 2.85 -17.27 -8.15
CA LYS A 323 3.24 -18.35 -7.22
C LYS A 323 2.37 -18.34 -5.96
N ILE A 324 2.08 -17.16 -5.40
CA ILE A 324 1.17 -16.99 -4.24
C ILE A 324 -0.23 -17.50 -4.59
N ARG A 325 -0.82 -17.00 -5.70
CA ARG A 325 -2.14 -17.47 -6.15
C ARG A 325 -2.15 -18.98 -6.37
N GLY A 326 -1.11 -19.53 -6.99
CA GLY A 326 -0.99 -20.97 -7.25
C GLY A 326 -0.97 -21.79 -5.97
N ALA A 327 -0.17 -21.38 -4.98
CA ALA A 327 -0.06 -22.09 -3.70
C ALA A 327 -1.36 -22.03 -2.88
N LEU A 328 -1.99 -20.85 -2.77
CA LEU A 328 -3.24 -20.71 -2.02
C LEU A 328 -4.41 -21.45 -2.69
N SER A 329 -4.49 -21.42 -4.02
CA SER A 329 -5.47 -22.22 -4.76
C SER A 329 -5.22 -23.72 -4.59
N ALA A 330 -3.96 -24.16 -4.54
CA ALA A 330 -3.63 -25.58 -4.34
C ALA A 330 -3.93 -26.06 -2.91
N ALA A 331 -3.84 -25.18 -1.90
CA ALA A 331 -4.24 -25.47 -0.53
C ALA A 331 -5.76 -25.67 -0.37
N ASP A 332 -6.55 -25.03 -1.25
CA ASP A 332 -8.02 -25.19 -1.39
C ASP A 332 -8.78 -25.14 -0.05
N ASN A 333 -8.40 -24.18 0.80
CA ASN A 333 -8.94 -24.00 2.16
C ASN A 333 -9.54 -22.60 2.38
N GLY A 334 -9.65 -21.80 1.31
CA GLY A 334 -10.22 -20.46 1.36
C GLY A 334 -9.34 -19.41 2.05
N THR A 335 -8.05 -19.69 2.29
CA THR A 335 -7.12 -18.72 2.86
C THR A 335 -6.98 -17.51 1.95
N LYS A 336 -7.21 -16.32 2.50
CA LYS A 336 -7.01 -15.04 1.80
C LYS A 336 -5.53 -14.64 1.77
N PHE A 337 -5.21 -13.69 0.90
CA PHE A 337 -3.92 -13.02 0.87
C PHE A 337 -4.08 -11.53 1.08
N TRP A 338 -3.28 -10.92 1.94
CA TRP A 338 -3.16 -9.46 2.09
C TRP A 338 -1.75 -9.00 1.74
N ALA A 339 -1.64 -8.01 0.86
CA ALA A 339 -0.44 -7.21 0.71
C ALA A 339 -0.50 -6.10 1.79
N SER A 340 0.26 -6.26 2.87
CA SER A 340 0.00 -5.59 4.15
C SER A 340 0.95 -4.43 4.46
N GLU A 341 2.00 -4.26 3.66
CA GLU A 341 2.90 -3.12 3.77
C GLU A 341 3.66 -2.87 2.46
N TYR A 342 3.75 -1.60 2.08
CA TYR A 342 4.67 -1.13 1.06
C TYR A 342 4.95 0.38 1.20
N CYS A 343 6.18 0.76 0.86
CA CYS A 343 6.56 2.10 0.45
C CYS A 343 7.75 2.00 -0.52
N ILE A 344 8.10 3.11 -1.18
CA ILE A 344 9.25 3.12 -2.09
C ILE A 344 10.55 3.01 -1.27
N LEU A 345 11.22 1.86 -1.34
CA LEU A 345 12.54 1.64 -0.73
C LEU A 345 13.61 1.29 -1.76
N GLU A 346 13.22 0.54 -2.79
CA GLU A 346 14.11 0.08 -3.83
C GLU A 346 14.55 1.22 -4.77
N LYS A 347 15.68 0.98 -5.44
CA LYS A 347 16.19 1.86 -6.50
C LYS A 347 16.25 1.06 -7.79
N ASN A 348 15.58 1.54 -8.82
CA ASN A 348 15.66 1.03 -10.19
C ASN A 348 15.50 2.18 -11.19
N ASP A 349 15.63 1.87 -12.48
CA ASP A 349 15.60 2.82 -13.59
C ASP A 349 14.24 3.49 -13.81
N GLU A 350 13.13 2.90 -13.35
CA GLU A 350 11.79 3.49 -13.53
C GLU A 350 11.48 4.61 -12.52
N ILE A 351 12.02 4.52 -11.30
CA ILE A 351 11.64 5.38 -10.16
C ILE A 351 12.80 6.16 -9.52
N SER A 352 14.05 5.84 -9.87
CA SER A 352 15.21 6.61 -9.41
C SER A 352 15.39 7.89 -10.21
N GLY A 353 16.05 8.87 -9.60
CA GLY A 353 16.41 10.14 -10.25
C GLY A 353 16.04 11.36 -9.42
N GLU A 354 16.33 12.53 -9.97
CA GLU A 354 16.05 13.82 -9.33
C GLU A 354 14.54 14.10 -9.25
N PRO A 355 14.08 14.83 -8.20
CA PRO A 355 12.69 15.27 -8.10
C PRO A 355 12.22 16.00 -9.36
N SER A 356 11.13 15.53 -9.96
CA SER A 356 10.49 16.14 -11.12
C SER A 356 9.03 15.68 -11.22
N PRO A 357 8.15 16.44 -11.90
CA PRO A 357 6.77 16.00 -12.14
C PRO A 357 6.68 14.62 -12.81
N ALA A 358 7.61 14.33 -13.74
CA ALA A 358 7.70 13.03 -14.40
C ALA A 358 8.04 11.92 -13.40
N LYS A 359 9.00 12.14 -12.51
CA LYS A 359 9.32 11.19 -11.43
C LYS A 359 8.12 10.96 -10.51
N SER A 360 7.42 12.03 -10.09
CA SER A 360 6.22 11.92 -9.28
C SER A 360 5.16 11.04 -9.95
N LEU A 361 4.90 11.25 -11.25
CA LEU A 361 3.98 10.40 -12.01
C LEU A 361 4.46 8.94 -12.11
N ASN A 362 5.75 8.72 -12.39
CA ASN A 362 6.33 7.37 -12.45
C ASN A 362 6.14 6.62 -11.14
N LEU A 363 6.37 7.26 -9.99
CA LEU A 363 6.12 6.67 -8.68
C LEU A 363 4.64 6.26 -8.52
N GLY A 364 3.71 7.14 -8.93
CA GLY A 364 2.28 6.85 -8.92
C GLY A 364 1.89 5.63 -9.78
N LEU A 365 2.41 5.57 -11.01
CA LEU A 365 2.16 4.45 -11.91
C LEU A 365 2.79 3.14 -11.42
N TYR A 366 4.02 3.22 -10.92
CA TYR A 366 4.76 2.07 -10.40
C TYR A 366 3.99 1.42 -9.24
N VAL A 367 3.47 2.22 -8.31
CA VAL A 367 2.64 1.71 -7.21
C VAL A 367 1.29 1.21 -7.71
N ALA A 368 0.64 1.91 -8.64
CA ALA A 368 -0.61 1.41 -9.24
C ALA A 368 -0.42 0.02 -9.86
N ARG A 369 0.73 -0.21 -10.52
CA ARG A 369 1.11 -1.51 -11.07
C ARG A 369 1.22 -2.57 -9.99
N ILE A 370 1.85 -2.28 -8.85
CA ILE A 370 1.92 -3.20 -7.70
C ILE A 370 0.50 -3.55 -7.23
N ILE A 371 -0.31 -2.54 -6.87
CA ILE A 371 -1.70 -2.71 -6.42
C ILE A 371 -2.49 -3.58 -7.42
N HIS A 372 -2.39 -3.28 -8.71
CA HIS A 372 -3.07 -4.06 -9.74
C HIS A 372 -2.60 -5.52 -9.73
N THR A 373 -1.30 -5.78 -9.68
CA THR A 373 -0.79 -7.15 -9.69
C THR A 373 -1.15 -7.92 -8.41
N ASP A 374 -1.20 -7.28 -7.25
CA ASP A 374 -1.66 -7.96 -6.03
C ASP A 374 -3.13 -8.35 -6.15
N LEU A 375 -3.98 -7.43 -6.58
CA LEU A 375 -5.42 -7.68 -6.71
C LEU A 375 -5.74 -8.66 -7.85
N ALA A 376 -5.20 -8.45 -9.05
CA ALA A 376 -5.58 -9.21 -10.25
C ALA A 376 -4.77 -10.50 -10.43
N VAL A 377 -3.52 -10.54 -9.97
CA VAL A 377 -2.62 -11.69 -10.16
C VAL A 377 -2.50 -12.52 -8.90
N ALA A 378 -2.24 -11.93 -7.73
CA ALA A 378 -2.13 -12.68 -6.46
C ALA A 378 -3.48 -13.02 -5.81
N ASN A 379 -4.58 -12.41 -6.28
CA ASN A 379 -5.90 -12.44 -5.63
C ASN A 379 -5.89 -11.84 -4.21
N ALA A 380 -5.12 -10.78 -3.99
CA ALA A 380 -5.11 -10.08 -2.71
C ALA A 380 -6.52 -9.54 -2.38
N SER A 381 -6.92 -9.73 -1.13
CA SER A 381 -8.17 -9.19 -0.56
C SER A 381 -7.95 -7.84 0.10
N ALA A 382 -6.70 -7.45 0.39
CA ALA A 382 -6.36 -6.11 0.83
C ALA A 382 -5.01 -5.67 0.26
N TRP A 383 -4.84 -4.35 0.14
CA TRP A 383 -3.56 -3.72 -0.16
C TRP A 383 -3.35 -2.53 0.78
N GLN A 384 -2.19 -2.48 1.43
CA GLN A 384 -1.95 -1.55 2.54
C GLN A 384 -0.58 -0.88 2.42
N TRP A 385 -0.59 0.45 2.50
CA TRP A 385 0.63 1.23 2.63
C TRP A 385 1.34 0.94 3.96
N TRP A 386 2.66 1.20 3.98
CA TRP A 386 3.38 1.52 5.21
C TRP A 386 2.87 2.86 5.78
N THR A 387 3.74 3.79 6.19
CA THR A 387 3.27 5.05 6.76
C THR A 387 2.47 5.88 5.77
N ALA A 388 1.30 6.37 6.17
CA ALA A 388 0.47 7.23 5.33
C ALA A 388 1.14 8.58 4.97
N VAL A 389 2.06 9.03 5.83
CA VAL A 389 2.81 10.28 5.70
C VAL A 389 4.31 10.02 5.81
N SER A 390 5.12 10.73 5.04
CA SER A 390 6.59 10.65 5.06
C SER A 390 7.23 12.02 4.81
N LEU A 391 8.51 12.15 5.12
CA LEU A 391 9.31 13.31 4.71
C LEU A 391 9.78 13.17 3.24
N GLY A 392 9.95 11.92 2.78
CA GLY A 392 10.26 11.60 1.40
C GLY A 392 9.00 11.54 0.52
N GLU A 393 9.22 11.49 -0.80
CA GLU A 393 8.19 11.18 -1.77
C GLU A 393 8.15 9.66 -2.02
N ASP A 394 7.82 8.91 -0.98
CA ASP A 394 7.84 7.44 -0.95
C ASP A 394 6.51 6.80 -0.51
N VAL A 395 5.52 7.63 -0.15
CA VAL A 395 4.19 7.23 0.36
C VAL A 395 3.10 8.22 -0.11
N PRO A 396 1.81 8.08 0.27
CA PRO A 396 0.73 8.94 -0.21
C PRO A 396 0.92 10.44 0.07
N ILE A 397 1.37 10.83 1.26
CA ILE A 397 1.48 12.24 1.64
C ILE A 397 2.92 12.56 2.04
N GLN A 398 3.53 13.49 1.31
CA GLN A 398 4.80 14.07 1.71
C GLN A 398 4.56 15.25 2.66
N LEU A 399 5.27 15.26 3.78
CA LEU A 399 5.34 16.37 4.74
C LEU A 399 6.59 17.19 4.43
N LYS A 400 6.42 18.44 4.04
CA LYS A 400 7.53 19.35 3.72
C LYS A 400 7.68 20.42 4.80
N PRO A 401 8.91 20.73 5.25
CA PRO A 401 9.12 21.83 6.17
C PRO A 401 8.67 23.14 5.51
N LYS A 402 8.23 24.10 6.31
CA LYS A 402 8.03 25.47 5.83
C LYS A 402 9.37 26.08 5.44
N GLU A 403 9.32 27.18 4.68
CA GLU A 403 10.52 27.96 4.38
C GLU A 403 11.29 28.31 5.68
N HIS A 404 12.61 28.20 5.62
CA HIS A 404 13.51 28.40 6.77
C HIS A 404 13.29 27.47 7.98
N SER A 405 12.59 26.34 7.81
CA SER A 405 12.36 25.35 8.87
C SER A 405 13.15 24.06 8.62
N THR A 406 13.44 23.30 9.68
CA THR A 406 14.20 22.03 9.61
C THR A 406 13.26 20.83 9.47
N ALA A 407 13.81 19.65 9.15
CA ALA A 407 13.04 18.40 9.19
C ALA A 407 12.41 18.16 10.58
N GLU A 408 13.13 18.44 11.67
CA GLU A 408 12.61 18.28 13.05
C GLU A 408 11.39 19.16 13.35
N SER A 409 11.27 20.32 12.70
CA SER A 409 10.10 21.20 12.87
C SER A 409 8.78 20.54 12.45
N LEU A 410 8.85 19.53 11.57
CA LEU A 410 7.69 18.75 11.12
C LEU A 410 7.02 17.95 12.24
N LYS A 411 7.62 17.86 13.44
CA LYS A 411 6.90 17.31 14.61
C LYS A 411 5.76 18.22 15.06
N TYR A 412 5.80 19.50 14.71
CA TYR A 412 4.87 20.52 15.23
C TYR A 412 4.04 21.17 14.13
N ASP A 413 4.60 21.38 12.93
CA ASP A 413 3.84 21.89 11.79
C ASP A 413 4.61 21.68 10.46
N GLY A 414 3.90 21.63 9.34
CA GLY A 414 4.49 21.46 8.01
C GLY A 414 3.54 21.80 6.87
N ILE A 415 3.97 21.50 5.64
CA ILE A 415 3.17 21.59 4.42
C ILE A 415 2.72 20.17 4.05
N VAL A 416 1.41 20.00 3.85
CA VAL A 416 0.80 18.74 3.41
C VAL A 416 0.87 18.69 1.89
N SER A 417 1.64 17.75 1.33
CA SER A 417 1.88 17.61 -0.11
C SER A 417 1.46 16.22 -0.59
N PRO A 418 0.22 16.00 -1.05
CA PRO A 418 -0.20 14.74 -1.65
C PRO A 418 0.66 14.36 -2.85
N THR A 419 1.07 13.10 -2.95
CA THR A 419 1.87 12.57 -4.06
C THR A 419 0.96 11.99 -5.15
N LYS A 420 1.50 11.69 -6.34
CA LYS A 420 0.74 10.93 -7.35
C LYS A 420 0.44 9.50 -6.89
N MET A 421 1.20 8.95 -5.94
CA MET A 421 0.92 7.64 -5.34
C MET A 421 -0.39 7.66 -4.54
N LEU A 422 -0.72 8.76 -3.85
CA LEU A 422 -2.02 8.92 -3.21
C LEU A 422 -3.15 8.83 -4.23
N TRP A 423 -3.11 9.66 -5.27
CA TRP A 423 -4.17 9.69 -6.28
C TRP A 423 -4.24 8.43 -7.14
N ALA A 424 -3.11 7.76 -7.37
CA ALA A 424 -3.07 6.45 -8.00
C ALA A 424 -3.74 5.38 -7.11
N THR A 425 -3.48 5.39 -5.80
CA THR A 425 -4.18 4.51 -4.83
C THR A 425 -5.68 4.81 -4.82
N GLY A 426 -6.06 6.08 -4.87
CA GLY A 426 -7.47 6.51 -4.88
C GLY A 426 -8.28 6.02 -6.08
N ASN A 427 -7.64 5.69 -7.21
CA ASN A 427 -8.32 4.98 -8.32
C ASN A 427 -8.85 3.60 -7.88
N PHE A 428 -8.23 2.99 -6.87
CA PHE A 428 -8.68 1.72 -6.31
C PHE A 428 -9.52 1.94 -5.06
N SER A 429 -8.93 2.52 -4.01
CA SER A 429 -9.49 2.52 -2.65
C SER A 429 -10.83 3.25 -2.50
N LEU A 430 -11.03 4.32 -3.28
CA LEU A 430 -12.23 5.13 -3.20
C LEU A 430 -13.45 4.39 -3.77
N PHE A 431 -13.24 3.65 -4.86
CA PHE A 431 -14.31 3.07 -5.65
C PHE A 431 -14.51 1.57 -5.35
N ILE A 432 -13.43 0.85 -5.05
CA ILE A 432 -13.46 -0.56 -4.69
C ILE A 432 -13.64 -0.65 -3.16
N ARG A 433 -14.89 -0.84 -2.72
CA ARG A 433 -15.27 -0.82 -1.30
C ARG A 433 -15.24 -2.22 -0.67
N PRO A 434 -15.08 -2.31 0.66
CA PRO A 434 -15.21 -3.57 1.40
C PRO A 434 -16.46 -4.36 0.99
N GLY A 435 -16.31 -5.66 0.76
CA GLY A 435 -17.39 -6.56 0.33
C GLY A 435 -17.57 -6.67 -1.19
N MET A 436 -16.95 -5.80 -1.99
CA MET A 436 -16.92 -5.98 -3.45
C MET A 436 -16.14 -7.23 -3.83
N TRP A 437 -16.58 -7.89 -4.91
CA TRP A 437 -15.87 -9.02 -5.50
C TRP A 437 -15.05 -8.52 -6.68
N ARG A 438 -13.82 -9.01 -6.82
CA ARG A 438 -13.14 -8.94 -8.11
C ARG A 438 -13.87 -9.87 -9.08
N ILE A 439 -14.11 -9.41 -10.31
CA ILE A 439 -14.81 -10.17 -11.36
C ILE A 439 -13.97 -10.27 -12.63
N SER A 440 -14.31 -11.22 -13.51
CA SER A 440 -13.58 -11.38 -14.77
C SER A 440 -13.82 -10.21 -15.73
N LEU A 441 -12.74 -9.83 -16.40
CA LEU A 441 -12.69 -8.79 -17.42
C LEU A 441 -11.92 -9.34 -18.62
N ASP A 442 -12.63 -10.02 -19.51
CA ASP A 442 -12.02 -10.70 -20.65
C ASP A 442 -11.50 -9.66 -21.65
N ARG A 443 -10.24 -9.78 -22.06
CA ARG A 443 -9.55 -8.84 -22.96
C ARG A 443 -9.39 -9.42 -24.36
N LYS A 444 -9.56 -8.60 -25.41
CA LYS A 444 -9.17 -8.95 -26.78
C LYS A 444 -8.37 -7.81 -27.44
N PRO A 445 -7.16 -8.07 -27.98
CA PRO A 445 -6.44 -9.35 -27.95
C PRO A 445 -6.01 -9.76 -26.53
N GLU A 446 -5.96 -11.07 -26.28
CA GLU A 446 -5.41 -11.62 -25.05
C GLU A 446 -3.90 -11.36 -25.00
N ILE A 447 -3.39 -11.06 -23.81
CA ILE A 447 -1.97 -10.87 -23.54
C ILE A 447 -1.64 -11.54 -22.20
N SER A 448 -0.36 -11.85 -21.98
CA SER A 448 0.07 -12.37 -20.67
C SER A 448 0.05 -11.29 -19.59
N GLU A 449 -0.03 -11.68 -18.32
CA GLU A 449 0.11 -10.75 -17.18
C GLU A 449 1.44 -10.00 -17.20
N LEU A 450 2.51 -10.66 -17.68
CA LEU A 450 3.83 -10.03 -17.82
C LEU A 450 3.84 -8.93 -18.88
N GLU A 451 3.18 -9.17 -20.02
CA GLU A 451 3.01 -8.16 -21.07
C GLU A 451 2.08 -7.03 -20.60
N ALA A 452 1.02 -7.34 -19.84
CA ALA A 452 0.13 -6.35 -19.27
C ALA A 452 0.86 -5.41 -18.31
N ALA A 453 1.73 -5.95 -17.44
CA ALA A 453 2.49 -5.21 -16.43
C ALA A 453 3.42 -4.11 -17.01
N THR A 454 3.75 -4.17 -18.30
CA THR A 454 4.53 -3.13 -18.99
C THR A 454 3.75 -2.41 -20.09
N SER A 455 2.46 -2.75 -20.28
CA SER A 455 1.60 -2.16 -21.29
C SER A 455 0.32 -1.55 -20.70
N LEU A 456 -0.83 -2.21 -20.88
CA LEU A 456 -2.13 -1.81 -20.35
C LEU A 456 -2.62 -2.88 -19.38
N MET A 457 -2.69 -2.53 -18.10
CA MET A 457 -3.32 -3.34 -17.06
C MET A 457 -4.80 -2.99 -16.91
N SER A 458 -5.61 -3.96 -16.51
CA SER A 458 -7.06 -3.78 -16.38
C SER A 458 -7.68 -4.75 -15.39
N SER A 459 -8.52 -4.26 -14.48
CA SER A 459 -9.24 -5.11 -13.51
C SER A 459 -10.66 -4.59 -13.27
N ALA A 460 -11.58 -5.45 -12.83
CA ALA A 460 -12.97 -5.10 -12.59
C ALA A 460 -13.50 -5.67 -11.26
N TYR A 461 -14.40 -4.92 -10.61
CA TYR A 461 -14.95 -5.20 -9.29
C TYR A 461 -16.45 -4.86 -9.24
N THR A 462 -17.22 -5.55 -8.40
CA THR A 462 -18.66 -5.28 -8.24
C THR A 462 -19.18 -5.65 -6.85
N ASP A 463 -20.16 -4.89 -6.37
CA ASP A 463 -21.01 -5.24 -5.23
C ASP A 463 -22.31 -5.95 -5.67
N GLY A 464 -22.48 -6.19 -6.98
CA GLY A 464 -23.71 -6.71 -7.60
C GLY A 464 -24.53 -5.62 -8.29
N GLU A 465 -24.42 -4.37 -7.84
CA GLU A 465 -25.13 -3.22 -8.42
C GLU A 465 -24.19 -2.44 -9.35
N LYS A 466 -23.08 -1.93 -8.80
CA LYS A 466 -22.10 -1.11 -9.50
C LYS A 466 -20.98 -1.95 -10.07
N VAL A 467 -20.39 -1.51 -11.19
CA VAL A 467 -19.13 -2.07 -11.69
C VAL A 467 -18.06 -1.00 -11.70
N VAL A 468 -16.94 -1.30 -11.07
CA VAL A 468 -15.74 -0.46 -11.07
C VAL A 468 -14.70 -1.14 -11.93
N LEU A 469 -14.18 -0.43 -12.93
CA LEU A 469 -13.03 -0.87 -13.72
C LEU A 469 -11.86 0.06 -13.48
N VAL A 470 -10.67 -0.48 -13.30
CA VAL A 470 -9.43 0.30 -13.20
C VAL A 470 -8.48 -0.12 -14.31
N PHE A 471 -8.00 0.86 -15.07
CA PHE A 471 -7.01 0.72 -16.13
C PHE A 471 -5.74 1.47 -15.76
N ILE A 472 -4.59 0.87 -16.06
CA ILE A 472 -3.29 1.54 -15.96
C ILE A 472 -2.62 1.44 -17.32
N ASN A 473 -2.48 2.56 -18.01
CA ASN A 473 -1.68 2.63 -19.22
C ASN A 473 -0.25 3.00 -18.82
N TYR A 474 0.61 2.00 -18.82
CA TYR A 474 2.02 2.11 -18.47
C TYR A 474 2.89 2.57 -19.66
N GLU A 475 2.33 2.65 -20.87
CA GLU A 475 3.06 3.06 -22.08
C GLU A 475 3.03 4.58 -22.31
N ASP A 476 3.97 5.05 -23.13
CA ASP A 476 4.04 6.43 -23.63
C ASP A 476 3.10 6.69 -24.82
N LYS A 477 2.14 5.79 -25.06
CA LYS A 477 1.18 5.87 -26.16
C LYS A 477 -0.25 5.74 -25.63
N GLN A 478 -1.17 6.50 -26.21
CA GLN A 478 -2.59 6.38 -25.88
C GLN A 478 -3.15 5.00 -26.26
N LYS A 479 -4.17 4.55 -25.52
CA LYS A 479 -4.91 3.32 -25.84
C LYS A 479 -6.39 3.63 -26.08
N GLU A 480 -6.90 3.19 -27.23
CA GLU A 480 -8.34 3.16 -27.49
C GLU A 480 -8.92 1.89 -26.86
N VAL A 481 -9.92 2.05 -25.99
CA VAL A 481 -10.54 0.97 -25.21
C VAL A 481 -12.05 0.94 -25.45
N LYS A 482 -12.60 -0.27 -25.55
CA LYS A 482 -14.05 -0.48 -25.61
C LYS A 482 -14.50 -1.49 -24.56
N ILE A 483 -15.45 -1.10 -23.73
CA ILE A 483 -15.96 -1.92 -22.62
C ILE A 483 -17.39 -2.38 -22.97
N ARG A 484 -17.63 -3.68 -22.80
CA ARG A 484 -18.98 -4.26 -22.81
C ARG A 484 -19.35 -4.68 -21.40
N CYS A 485 -20.37 -4.05 -20.84
CA CYS A 485 -20.87 -4.34 -19.50
C CYS A 485 -22.41 -4.41 -19.55
N GLY A 486 -22.96 -5.58 -19.87
CA GLY A 486 -24.41 -5.74 -20.09
C GLY A 486 -24.95 -4.73 -21.10
N ASN A 487 -26.01 -4.01 -20.73
CA ASN A 487 -26.65 -2.98 -21.55
C ASN A 487 -26.13 -1.56 -21.28
N SER A 488 -25.15 -1.40 -20.37
CA SER A 488 -24.62 -0.07 -20.04
C SER A 488 -23.85 0.52 -21.21
N THR A 489 -24.10 1.80 -21.51
CA THR A 489 -23.46 2.52 -22.63
C THR A 489 -22.48 3.59 -22.19
N LYS A 490 -22.53 4.00 -20.92
CA LYS A 490 -21.68 5.06 -20.35
C LYS A 490 -21.15 4.66 -18.97
N GLY A 491 -20.09 5.33 -18.53
CA GLY A 491 -19.57 5.25 -17.17
C GLY A 491 -18.89 6.57 -16.78
N LYS A 492 -18.85 6.86 -15.48
CA LYS A 492 -18.14 8.01 -14.90
C LYS A 492 -16.64 7.73 -14.89
N MET A 493 -15.84 8.67 -15.36
CA MET A 493 -14.39 8.48 -15.50
C MET A 493 -13.59 9.40 -14.58
N TYR A 494 -12.65 8.80 -13.83
CA TYR A 494 -11.74 9.47 -12.92
C TYR A 494 -10.29 9.20 -13.35
N VAL A 495 -9.45 10.23 -13.42
CA VAL A 495 -8.13 10.13 -14.07
C VAL A 495 -7.03 10.66 -13.17
N THR A 496 -5.97 9.87 -13.02
CA THR A 496 -4.66 10.32 -12.51
C THR A 496 -3.63 10.20 -13.62
N ASP A 497 -3.10 11.33 -14.05
CA ASP A 497 -2.02 11.44 -15.06
C ASP A 497 -1.02 12.53 -14.62
N MET A 498 -0.21 13.08 -15.53
CA MET A 498 0.73 14.18 -15.20
C MET A 498 0.01 15.37 -14.55
N ASP A 499 -1.13 15.77 -15.12
CA ASP A 499 -1.80 17.02 -14.80
C ASP A 499 -2.98 16.81 -13.83
N LYS A 500 -3.55 15.61 -13.81
CA LYS A 500 -4.77 15.28 -13.06
C LYS A 500 -4.48 14.47 -11.82
N ASN A 501 -5.24 14.76 -10.76
CA ASN A 501 -5.18 14.10 -9.46
C ASN A 501 -6.55 13.49 -9.16
N LEU A 502 -6.77 12.26 -9.66
CA LEU A 502 -8.06 11.56 -9.57
C LEU A 502 -9.25 12.43 -10.04
N GLU A 503 -9.02 13.24 -11.07
CA GLU A 503 -9.97 14.24 -11.55
C GLU A 503 -11.17 13.56 -12.22
N TYR A 504 -12.38 14.02 -11.90
CA TYR A 504 -13.59 13.58 -12.58
C TYR A 504 -13.69 14.26 -13.96
N THR A 505 -13.70 13.45 -15.01
CA THR A 505 -13.69 13.92 -16.40
C THR A 505 -15.06 13.79 -17.08
N GLY A 506 -16.12 13.51 -16.32
CA GLY A 506 -17.48 13.35 -16.83
C GLY A 506 -17.90 11.90 -17.08
N GLU A 507 -19.06 11.74 -17.72
CA GLU A 507 -19.54 10.47 -18.23
C GLU A 507 -19.07 10.24 -19.66
N HIS A 508 -18.41 9.10 -19.89
CA HIS A 508 -17.87 8.74 -21.20
C HIS A 508 -18.58 7.52 -21.75
N LYS A 509 -18.71 7.46 -23.08
CA LYS A 509 -19.28 6.29 -23.76
C LYS A 509 -18.29 5.12 -23.69
N LEU A 510 -18.78 3.97 -23.23
CA LEU A 510 -17.97 2.76 -23.05
C LEU A 510 -17.42 2.20 -24.38
N SER A 511 -18.00 2.56 -25.52
CA SER A 511 -17.59 2.11 -26.85
C SER A 511 -16.44 2.90 -27.48
N GLU A 512 -15.99 3.99 -26.87
CA GLU A 512 -15.03 4.96 -27.44
C GLU A 512 -14.11 5.58 -26.36
N LEU A 513 -13.71 4.80 -25.35
CA LEU A 513 -12.84 5.30 -24.29
C LEU A 513 -11.40 5.49 -24.80
N ILE A 514 -10.77 6.56 -24.33
CA ILE A 514 -9.36 6.87 -24.59
C ILE A 514 -8.64 6.90 -23.25
N ILE A 515 -7.63 6.04 -23.10
CA ILE A 515 -6.74 6.04 -21.94
C ILE A 515 -5.44 6.72 -22.36
N ALA A 516 -5.17 7.89 -21.78
CA ALA A 516 -3.97 8.67 -22.05
C ALA A 516 -2.68 7.87 -21.76
N PRO A 517 -1.54 8.20 -22.40
CA PRO A 517 -0.24 7.68 -21.98
C PRO A 517 -0.01 7.89 -20.48
N LYS A 518 0.70 6.96 -19.82
CA LYS A 518 1.16 7.13 -18.43
C LYS A 518 0.05 7.60 -17.49
N ALA A 519 -1.06 6.87 -17.45
CA ALA A 519 -2.25 7.24 -16.69
C ALA A 519 -2.90 6.07 -15.96
N VAL A 520 -3.52 6.35 -14.82
CA VAL A 520 -4.45 5.47 -14.12
C VAL A 520 -5.87 6.02 -14.30
N VAL A 521 -6.79 5.19 -14.73
CA VAL A 521 -8.17 5.58 -15.02
C VAL A 521 -9.14 4.62 -14.35
N THR A 522 -10.08 5.18 -13.60
CA THR A 522 -11.20 4.45 -13.02
C THR A 522 -12.49 4.77 -13.74
N VAL A 523 -13.22 3.75 -14.16
CA VAL A 523 -14.54 3.86 -14.78
C VAL A 523 -15.57 3.21 -13.85
N VAL A 524 -16.57 3.99 -13.43
CA VAL A 524 -17.68 3.53 -12.59
C VAL A 524 -18.95 3.46 -13.43
N ILE A 525 -19.54 2.27 -13.52
CA ILE A 525 -20.76 1.95 -14.28
C ILE A 525 -21.91 1.65 -13.32
#